data_AF-A0A2E3FJM5-F1
#
_entry.id   AF-A0A2E3FJM5-F1
#
_cell.length_a   1.000
_cell.length_b   1.000
_cell.length_c   1.000
_cell.angle_alpha   90.00
_cell.angle_beta   90.00
_cell.angle_gamma   90.00
#
_symmetry.space_group_name_H-M   'P 1'
#
loop_
_entity.id
_entity.type
_entity.pdbx_description
1 polymer ?
#
loop_
_entity_poly.entity_id
_entity_poly.type
_entity_poly.pdbx_seq_one_letter_code
_entity_poly.pdbx_strand_id
1 'polypeptide(L)'
;MKVIKENCDPKDAQDKSLPYTAYLVEYKVDGKERYDISLASKCVDLFDYYYDLYKKDFVKFTQAAGRVAPNMWQDPSEKPKKSAKQTKPNRR
;
A
#
# COMPACT_ATOMS: atom_id res chain seq x y z
N MET A 1 -4.83 -2.65 -7.07
CA MET A 1 -3.58 -2.32 -6.35
C MET A 1 -3.49 -0.80 -6.21
N LYS A 2 -3.00 -0.28 -5.08
CA LYS A 2 -2.90 1.17 -4.81
C LYS A 2 -1.51 1.46 -4.27
N VAL A 3 -0.75 2.36 -4.90
CA VAL A 3 0.57 2.76 -4.39
C VAL A 3 0.37 3.80 -3.29
N ILE A 4 0.89 3.53 -2.08
CA ILE A 4 0.82 4.46 -0.95
C ILE A 4 1.96 5.48 -1.04
N LYS A 5 3.17 4.96 -1.27
CA LYS A 5 4.40 5.76 -1.23
C LYS A 5 5.38 5.23 -2.26
N GLU A 6 5.70 6.09 -3.21
CA GLU A 6 6.73 5.85 -4.21
C GLU A 6 8.10 6.25 -3.64
N ASN A 7 9.14 5.47 -3.96
CA ASN A 7 10.51 5.71 -3.54
C ASN A 7 10.67 5.90 -2.01
N CYS A 8 10.11 4.98 -1.24
CA CYS A 8 10.22 4.93 0.21
C CYS A 8 11.50 4.27 0.70
N ASP A 9 11.82 4.43 1.98
CA ASP A 9 12.87 3.64 2.61
C ASP A 9 12.34 2.25 3.02
N PRO A 10 13.15 1.19 2.96
CA PRO A 10 12.75 -0.15 3.44
C PRO A 10 12.39 -0.18 4.93
N LYS A 11 12.80 0.85 5.69
CA LYS A 11 12.41 1.04 7.10
C LYS A 11 10.95 1.47 7.25
N ASP A 12 10.40 2.21 6.29
CA ASP A 12 9.01 2.64 6.32
C ASP A 12 8.06 1.44 6.19
N ALA A 13 8.46 0.40 5.46
CA ALA A 13 7.71 -0.84 5.36
C ALA A 13 7.66 -1.65 6.67
N GLN A 14 8.49 -1.32 7.66
CA GLN A 14 8.45 -1.94 8.98
C GLN A 14 7.45 -1.25 9.92
N ASP A 15 6.81 -0.16 9.49
CA ASP A 15 5.81 0.51 10.31
C ASP A 15 4.56 -0.37 10.49
N LYS A 16 4.23 -0.65 11.75
CA LYS A 16 3.07 -1.45 12.15
C LYS A 16 1.74 -0.73 11.87
N SER A 17 1.81 0.58 11.67
CA SER A 17 0.67 1.44 11.35
C SER A 17 0.14 1.20 9.92
N LEU A 18 0.90 0.51 9.08
CA LEU A 18 0.49 0.14 7.72
C LEU A 18 -0.50 -1.04 7.73
N PRO A 19 -1.27 -1.22 6.64
CA PRO A 19 -2.12 -2.39 6.47
C PRO A 19 -1.29 -3.66 6.31
N TYR A 20 -1.84 -4.80 6.73
CA TYR A 20 -1.21 -6.10 6.43
C TYR A 20 -1.19 -6.45 4.94
N THR A 21 -1.99 -5.77 4.12
CA THR A 21 -2.00 -5.91 2.65
C THR A 21 -0.97 -5.01 1.97
N ALA A 22 -0.12 -4.32 2.73
CA ALA A 22 0.98 -3.53 2.19
C ALA A 22 2.15 -4.45 1.83
N TYR A 23 2.72 -4.19 0.66
CA TYR A 23 3.89 -4.87 0.13
C TYR A 23 4.95 -3.82 -0.21
N LEU A 24 6.18 -4.13 0.18
CA LEU A 24 7.37 -3.42 -0.23
C LEU A 24 7.85 -4.03 -1.55
N VAL A 25 7.80 -3.26 -2.62
CA VAL A 25 8.26 -3.66 -3.94
C VAL A 25 9.64 -3.08 -4.18
N GLU A 26 10.58 -3.93 -4.52
CA GLU A 26 11.97 -3.59 -4.85
C GLU A 26 12.19 -3.76 -6.35
N TYR A 27 12.63 -2.69 -6.99
CA TYR A 27 12.90 -2.65 -8.43
C TYR A 27 14.11 -1.76 -8.72
N LYS A 28 14.68 -1.91 -9.91
CA LYS A 28 15.83 -1.14 -10.36
C LYS A 28 15.40 -0.15 -11.42
N VAL A 29 15.91 1.08 -11.33
CA VAL A 29 15.75 2.10 -12.38
C VAL A 29 17.12 2.69 -12.62
N ASP A 30 17.63 2.57 -13.85
CA ASP A 30 18.95 3.08 -14.24
C ASP A 30 20.09 2.61 -13.31
N GLY A 31 20.03 1.34 -12.85
CA GLY A 31 21.01 0.74 -11.95
C GLY A 31 20.90 1.16 -10.48
N LYS A 32 19.88 1.94 -10.10
CA LYS A 32 19.60 2.31 -8.70
C LYS A 32 18.42 1.49 -8.17
N GLU A 33 18.61 0.91 -6.99
CA GLU A 33 17.54 0.23 -6.26
C GLU A 33 16.54 1.26 -5.73
N ARG A 34 15.27 1.04 -6.07
CA ARG A 34 14.13 1.83 -5.64
C ARG A 34 13.14 0.91 -4.95
N TYR A 35 12.46 1.48 -3.97
CA TYR A 35 11.51 0.76 -3.16
C TYR A 35 10.19 1.52 -3.16
N ASP A 36 9.10 0.81 -3.38
CA ASP A 36 7.75 1.37 -3.30
C ASP A 36 6.90 0.59 -2.30
N ILE A 37 6.03 1.28 -1.58
CA ILE A 37 5.00 0.64 -0.77
C ILE A 37 3.68 0.69 -1.53
N SER A 38 3.17 -0.49 -1.87
CA SER A 38 1.90 -0.66 -2.55
C SER A 38 0.97 -1.60 -1.80
N LEU A 39 -0.33 -1.34 -1.88
CA LEU A 39 -1.40 -2.13 -1.33
C LEU A 39 -1.99 -3.01 -2.41
N ALA A 40 -1.98 -4.32 -2.16
CA ALA A 40 -2.63 -5.27 -3.04
C ALA A 40 -3.41 -6.30 -2.23
N SER A 41 -4.61 -6.64 -2.72
CA SER A 41 -5.39 -7.74 -2.16
C SER A 41 -4.82 -9.10 -2.58
N LYS A 42 -4.17 -9.16 -3.76
CA LYS A 42 -3.55 -10.37 -4.30
C LYS A 42 -2.11 -10.06 -4.72
N CYS A 43 -1.19 -10.96 -4.40
CA CYS A 43 0.21 -10.85 -4.79
C CYS A 43 0.42 -10.95 -6.30
N VAL A 44 -0.43 -11.71 -7.00
CA VAL A 44 -0.34 -11.90 -8.46
C VAL A 44 -0.59 -10.58 -9.19
N ASP A 45 -1.67 -9.85 -8.84
CA ASP A 45 -1.97 -8.55 -9.45
C ASP A 45 -0.86 -7.51 -9.23
N LEU A 46 -0.16 -7.59 -8.09
CA LEU A 46 0.99 -6.74 -7.77
C LEU A 46 2.20 -7.12 -8.63
N PHE A 47 2.46 -8.42 -8.76
CA PHE A 47 3.52 -8.94 -9.60
C PHE A 47 3.30 -8.55 -11.06
N ASP A 48 2.13 -8.83 -11.64
CA ASP A 48 1.82 -8.54 -13.05
C ASP A 48 2.01 -7.04 -13.37
N TYR A 49 1.52 -6.15 -12.49
CA TYR A 49 1.66 -4.71 -12.70
C TYR A 49 3.13 -4.25 -12.75
N TYR A 50 3.93 -4.61 -11.74
CA TYR A 50 5.32 -4.20 -11.69
C TYR A 50 6.19 -4.94 -12.71
N TYR A 51 5.84 -6.18 -13.04
CA TYR A 51 6.51 -6.95 -14.07
C TYR A 51 6.21 -6.37 -15.46
N ASP A 52 5.00 -5.92 -15.74
CA ASP A 52 4.69 -5.27 -17.03
C ASP A 52 5.42 -3.93 -17.19
N LEU A 53 5.57 -3.17 -16.11
CA LEU A 53 6.27 -1.88 -16.06
C LEU A 53 7.79 -2.01 -16.18
N TYR A 54 8.41 -2.81 -15.31
CA TYR A 54 9.86 -2.87 -15.13
C TYR A 54 10.49 -4.15 -15.70
N LYS A 55 9.69 -5.19 -15.95
CA LYS A 55 10.11 -6.47 -16.52
C LYS A 55 11.34 -7.06 -15.80
N LYS A 56 12.51 -6.94 -16.42
CA LYS A 56 13.78 -7.48 -15.90
C LYS A 56 14.32 -6.69 -14.71
N ASP A 57 13.85 -5.47 -14.52
CA ASP A 57 14.31 -4.62 -13.44
C ASP A 57 13.49 -4.79 -12.15
N PHE A 58 12.40 -5.56 -12.19
CA PHE A 58 11.71 -5.98 -10.98
C PHE A 58 12.54 -7.02 -10.22
N VAL A 59 12.89 -6.73 -8.97
CA VAL A 59 13.76 -7.60 -8.17
C VAL A 59 12.92 -8.56 -7.33
N LYS A 60 12.09 -8.00 -6.44
CA LYS A 60 11.25 -8.78 -5.53
C LYS A 60 10.20 -7.89 -4.88
N PHE A 61 9.28 -8.53 -4.17
CA PHE A 61 8.35 -7.87 -3.29
C PHE A 61 8.26 -8.65 -1.98
N THR A 62 8.17 -7.95 -0.86
CA THR A 62 8.04 -8.53 0.47
C THR A 62 6.83 -7.93 1.17
N GLN A 63 6.13 -8.73 1.97
CA GLN A 63 5.03 -8.19 2.77
C GLN A 63 5.58 -7.24 3.83
N ALA A 64 4.97 -6.07 3.96
CA ALA A 64 5.32 -5.10 4.99
C ALA A 64 4.91 -5.61 6.39
N ALA A 65 5.49 -5.04 7.46
CA ALA A 65 5.17 -5.42 8.84
C ALA A 65 3.84 -4.83 9.36
N GLY A 66 3.00 -4.36 8.45
CA GLY A 66 1.71 -3.75 8.75
C GLY A 66 0.78 -4.71 9.48
N ARG A 67 0.13 -4.23 10.54
CA ARG A 67 -0.81 -5.02 11.34
C ARG A 67 -2.24 -4.51 11.27
N VAL A 68 -2.45 -3.33 10.69
CA VAL A 68 -3.77 -2.72 10.63
C VAL A 68 -4.61 -3.46 9.58
N ALA A 69 -5.88 -3.68 9.87
CA ALA A 69 -6.80 -4.19 8.87
C ALA A 69 -7.02 -3.12 7.79
N PRO A 70 -6.96 -3.46 6.48
CA PRO A 70 -7.15 -2.51 5.39
C PRO A 70 -8.47 -1.73 5.48
N ASN A 71 -9.51 -2.36 6.02
CA ASN A 71 -10.81 -1.73 6.23
C ASN A 71 -10.80 -0.62 7.29
N MET A 72 -9.90 -0.71 8.29
CA MET A 72 -9.75 0.30 9.34
C MET A 72 -8.63 1.30 9.02
N TRP A 73 -7.73 0.94 8.10
CA TRP A 73 -6.65 1.79 7.70
C TRP A 73 -7.15 2.87 6.74
N GLN A 74 -6.88 4.12 7.08
CA GLN A 74 -7.17 5.27 6.24
C GLN A 74 -5.85 5.71 5.63
N ASP A 75 -5.80 5.79 4.30
CA ASP A 75 -4.65 6.36 3.62
C ASP A 75 -4.36 7.75 4.19
N PRO A 76 -3.16 8.02 4.73
CA PRO A 76 -2.81 9.35 5.23
C PRO A 76 -2.84 10.42 4.13
N SER A 77 -2.84 10.01 2.85
CA SER A 77 -2.99 10.88 1.69
C SER A 77 -4.45 11.15 1.30
N GLU A 78 -5.40 10.28 1.68
CA GLU A 78 -6.82 10.57 1.50
C GLU A 78 -7.30 11.47 2.64
N LYS A 79 -7.59 12.73 2.30
CA LYS A 79 -8.26 13.67 3.21
C LYS A 79 -9.48 12.97 3.82
N PRO A 80 -9.69 13.05 5.15
CA PRO A 80 -10.78 12.34 5.81
C PRO A 80 -12.11 12.77 5.19
N LYS A 81 -12.79 11.82 4.54
CA LYS A 81 -14.20 11.99 4.19
C LYS A 81 -14.95 12.05 5.51
N LYS A 82 -15.29 13.26 5.95
CA LYS A 82 -16.16 13.50 7.11
C LYS A 82 -17.38 12.60 6.96
N SER A 83 -17.47 11.54 7.76
CA SER A 83 -18.66 10.71 7.78
C SER A 83 -19.80 11.60 8.28
N ALA A 84 -20.78 11.83 7.40
CA ALA A 84 -22.02 12.47 7.78
C ALA A 84 -22.64 11.65 8.91
N LYS A 85 -22.74 12.27 10.08
CA LYS A 85 -23.39 11.75 11.29
C LYS A 85 -24.79 11.27 10.89
N GLN A 86 -25.01 9.95 10.84
CA GLN A 86 -26.35 9.40 10.67
C GLN A 86 -27.13 9.70 11.96
N THR A 87 -27.83 10.83 11.98
CA THR A 87 -28.83 11.15 13.00
C THR A 87 -29.96 10.14 12.83
N LYS A 88 -30.06 9.17 13.75
CA LYS A 88 -31.21 8.26 13.83
C LYS A 88 -32.47 9.12 14.03
N PRO A 89 -33.51 9.03 13.19
CA PRO A 89 -34.77 9.68 13.50
C PRO A 89 -35.42 8.91 14.64
N ASN A 90 -35.61 9.59 15.77
CA ASN A 90 -36.35 9.06 16.91
C ASN A 90 -37.80 8.82 16.46
N ARG A 91 -38.23 7.57 16.35
CA ARG A 91 -39.64 7.23 16.09
C ARG A 91 -40.39 7.40 17.42
N ARG A 92 -41.32 8.36 17.42
CA ARG A 92 -42.32 8.60 18.46
C ARG A 92 -43.28 7.43 18.58
#